data_AF-A0A7S3GTN8-F1
#
_entry.id   AF-A0A7S3GTN8-F1
#
_cell.length_a   1.000
_cell.length_b   1.000
_cell.length_c   1.000
_cell.angle_alpha   90.00
_cell.angle_beta   90.00
_cell.angle_gamma   90.00
#
_symmetry.space_group_name_H-M   'P 1'
#
loop_
_entity.id
_entity.type
_entity.pdbx_description
1 polymer ?
#
loop_
_entity_poly.entity_id
_entity_poly.type
_entity_poly.pdbx_seq_one_letter_code
_entity_poly.pdbx_strand_id
1 'polypeptide(L)'
;RNLGVIMRTMEAFDAKTLILSKGSTDVYNPKVVRCSMGAVVRGGLQVLLAEDSNELRDLLKGYQIFSTDMNGEVSTADLPSHLTGKDAFIFGNEATGVSADLQGLARKRLRIPIA
;
A
#
# COMPACT_ATOMS: atom_id res chain seq x y z
N ARG A 1 6.76 -9.91 -8.27
CA ARG A 1 6.47 -10.97 -7.27
C ARG A 1 5.73 -10.37 -6.10
N ASN A 2 6.35 -9.45 -5.35
CA ASN A 2 5.78 -8.82 -4.14
C ASN A 2 4.40 -8.22 -4.39
N LEU A 3 4.23 -7.43 -5.46
CA LEU A 3 2.93 -6.85 -5.82
C LEU A 3 1.80 -7.90 -5.95
N GLY A 4 2.06 -9.06 -6.57
CA GLY A 4 1.05 -10.11 -6.70
C GLY A 4 0.66 -10.71 -5.34
N VAL A 5 1.63 -10.88 -4.43
CA VAL A 5 1.37 -11.34 -3.06
C VAL A 5 0.57 -10.29 -2.28
N ILE A 6 0.89 -8.99 -2.45
CA ILE A 6 0.13 -7.88 -1.87
C ILE A 6 -1.33 -7.94 -2.34
N MET A 7 -1.58 -8.04 -3.65
CA MET A 7 -2.95 -8.13 -4.18
C MET A 7 -3.73 -9.32 -3.59
N ARG A 8 -3.10 -10.49 -3.50
CA ARG A 8 -3.71 -11.67 -2.87
C ARG A 8 -4.04 -11.44 -1.39
N THR A 9 -3.16 -10.74 -0.68
CA THR A 9 -3.35 -10.39 0.73
C THR A 9 -4.50 -9.40 0.87
N MET A 10 -4.54 -8.36 0.06
CA MET A 10 -5.61 -7.36 0.05
C MET A 10 -6.98 -8.00 -0.15
N GLU A 11 -7.11 -8.91 -1.13
CA GLU A 11 -8.36 -9.62 -1.37
C GLU A 11 -8.78 -10.49 -0.16
N ALA A 12 -7.82 -11.16 0.49
CA ALA A 12 -8.10 -11.98 1.67
C ALA A 12 -8.56 -11.15 2.89
N PHE A 13 -8.13 -9.90 2.98
CA PHE A 13 -8.52 -8.97 4.05
C PHE A 13 -9.62 -7.99 3.63
N ASP A 14 -10.26 -8.20 2.49
CA ASP A 14 -11.31 -7.34 1.93
C ASP A 14 -10.90 -5.87 1.74
N ALA A 15 -9.60 -5.62 1.51
CA ALA A 15 -9.07 -4.31 1.18
C ALA A 15 -9.42 -3.95 -0.27
N LYS A 16 -10.09 -2.80 -0.45
CA LYS A 16 -10.82 -2.49 -1.69
C LYS A 16 -9.97 -1.89 -2.80
N THR A 17 -8.98 -1.07 -2.44
CA THR A 17 -8.29 -0.21 -3.42
C THR A 17 -6.78 -0.34 -3.31
N LEU A 18 -6.15 -0.69 -4.43
CA LEU A 18 -4.71 -0.65 -4.62
C LEU A 18 -4.36 0.56 -5.48
N ILE A 19 -3.59 1.49 -4.92
CA ILE A 19 -3.07 2.64 -5.65
C ILE A 19 -1.59 2.38 -5.94
N LEU A 20 -1.20 2.47 -7.20
CA LEU A 20 0.17 2.35 -7.66
C LEU A 20 0.71 3.74 -7.99
N SER A 21 1.80 4.16 -7.36
CA SER A 21 2.50 5.38 -7.77
C SER A 21 3.30 5.11 -9.04
N LYS A 22 3.63 6.18 -9.77
CA LYS A 22 4.59 6.13 -10.88
C LYS A 22 5.86 5.34 -10.51
N GLY A 23 6.30 4.47 -11.41
CA GLY A 23 7.47 3.59 -11.21
C GLY A 23 7.17 2.29 -10.46
N SER A 24 5.93 2.08 -9.99
CA SER A 24 5.49 0.79 -9.47
C SER A 24 5.52 -0.30 -10.54
N THR A 25 5.59 -1.56 -10.10
CA THR A 25 5.48 -2.70 -11.02
C THR A 25 4.07 -2.75 -11.63
N ASP A 26 3.98 -3.06 -12.92
CA ASP A 26 2.71 -3.28 -13.61
C ASP A 26 1.98 -4.53 -13.08
N VAL A 27 0.66 -4.41 -12.84
CA VAL A 27 -0.21 -5.51 -12.39
C VAL A 27 -0.32 -6.65 -13.41
N TYR A 28 -0.15 -6.37 -14.70
CA TYR A 28 -0.22 -7.34 -15.78
C TYR A 28 1.14 -8.00 -16.08
N ASN A 29 2.20 -7.62 -15.37
CA ASN A 29 3.48 -8.32 -15.46
C ASN A 29 3.26 -9.83 -15.18
N PRO A 30 3.80 -10.76 -16.01
CA PRO A 30 3.57 -12.20 -15.84
C PRO A 30 3.91 -12.74 -14.44
N LYS A 31 4.91 -12.15 -13.78
CA LYS A 31 5.28 -12.51 -12.39
C LYS A 31 4.24 -12.03 -11.39
N VAL A 32 3.60 -10.89 -11.62
CA VAL A 32 2.52 -10.37 -10.76
C VAL A 32 1.26 -11.21 -10.97
N VAL A 33 0.86 -11.43 -12.22
CA VAL A 33 -0.29 -12.28 -12.58
C VAL A 33 -0.20 -13.65 -11.92
N ARG A 34 0.93 -14.36 -12.11
CA ARG A 34 1.16 -15.67 -11.49
C ARG A 34 1.09 -15.62 -9.97
N CYS A 35 1.75 -14.64 -9.33
CA CYS A 35 1.80 -14.57 -7.87
C CYS A 35 0.48 -14.09 -7.23
N SER A 36 -0.36 -13.37 -7.97
CA SER A 36 -1.67 -12.90 -7.51
C SER A 36 -2.69 -14.02 -7.31
N MET A 37 -2.43 -15.22 -7.85
CA MET A 37 -3.36 -16.35 -7.80
C MET A 37 -4.77 -15.97 -8.31
N GLY A 38 -4.82 -15.14 -9.35
CA GLY A 38 -6.06 -14.68 -9.99
C GLY A 38 -6.67 -13.40 -9.41
N ALA A 39 -6.10 -12.81 -8.35
CA ALA A 39 -6.65 -11.58 -7.75
C ALA A 39 -6.71 -10.42 -8.77
N VAL A 40 -5.75 -10.38 -9.70
CA VAL A 40 -5.70 -9.35 -10.76
C VAL A 40 -6.87 -9.42 -11.76
N VAL A 41 -7.55 -10.57 -11.91
CA VAL A 41 -8.64 -10.75 -12.90
C VAL A 41 -10.02 -10.95 -12.28
N ARG A 42 -10.12 -11.22 -10.97
CA ARG A 42 -11.42 -11.46 -10.31
C ARG A 42 -12.28 -10.20 -10.16
N GLY A 43 -11.68 -9.01 -10.22
CA GLY A 43 -12.40 -7.74 -10.14
C GLY A 43 -12.80 -7.30 -8.72
N GLY A 44 -12.36 -8.01 -7.67
CA GLY A 44 -12.62 -7.63 -6.27
C GLY A 44 -11.76 -6.47 -5.75
N LEU A 45 -10.67 -6.13 -6.47
CA LEU A 45 -9.78 -5.01 -6.16
C LEU A 45 -9.92 -3.91 -7.20
N GLN A 46 -10.15 -2.68 -6.75
CA GLN A 46 -9.99 -1.50 -7.58
C GLN A 46 -8.50 -1.16 -7.68
N VAL A 47 -7.95 -1.16 -8.89
CA VAL A 47 -6.56 -0.75 -9.13
C VAL A 47 -6.56 0.64 -9.76
N LEU A 48 -5.87 1.57 -9.11
CA LEU A 48 -5.68 2.94 -9.57
C LEU A 48 -4.19 3.19 -9.82
N LEU A 49 -3.88 3.99 -10.83
CA LEU A 49 -2.53 4.48 -11.10
C LEU A 49 -2.50 5.97 -10.78
N ALA A 50 -1.52 6.38 -9.98
CA ALA A 50 -1.24 7.79 -9.72
C ALA A 50 0.05 8.16 -10.46
N GLU A 51 -0.07 9.02 -11.46
CA GLU A 51 1.03 9.45 -12.33
C GLU A 51 1.98 10.42 -11.63
N ASP A 52 1.50 11.15 -10.62
CA ASP A 52 2.31 12.04 -9.82
C ASP A 52 1.84 12.15 -8.35
N SER A 53 2.57 12.93 -7.58
CA SER A 53 2.30 13.13 -6.15
C SER A 53 1.04 13.97 -5.88
N ASN A 54 0.58 14.79 -6.83
CA ASN A 54 -0.64 15.57 -6.69
C ASN A 54 -1.87 14.70 -6.90
N GLU A 55 -1.87 13.86 -7.94
CA GLU A 55 -2.93 12.87 -8.15
C GLU A 55 -3.05 11.91 -6.96
N LEU A 56 -1.91 11.43 -6.45
CA LEU A 56 -1.92 10.60 -5.25
C LEU A 56 -2.48 11.33 -4.02
N ARG A 57 -2.13 12.62 -3.82
CA ARG A 57 -2.71 13.44 -2.74
C ARG A 57 -4.22 13.55 -2.88
N ASP A 58 -4.71 13.77 -4.10
CA ASP A 58 -6.14 13.90 -4.37
C ASP A 58 -6.89 12.59 -4.11
N LEU A 59 -6.35 11.45 -4.56
CA LEU A 59 -6.90 10.12 -4.28
C LEU A 59 -6.94 9.79 -2.78
N LEU A 60 -5.99 10.31 -2.01
CA LEU A 60 -5.89 10.07 -0.57
C LEU A 60 -6.58 11.14 0.28
N LYS A 61 -7.29 12.11 -0.31
CA LYS A 61 -8.01 13.14 0.45
C LYS A 61 -9.03 12.51 1.40
N GLY A 62 -8.93 12.87 2.68
CA GLY A 62 -9.82 12.37 3.73
C GLY A 62 -9.48 10.97 4.24
N TYR A 63 -8.37 10.38 3.81
CA TYR A 63 -7.82 9.15 4.39
C TYR A 63 -6.85 9.46 5.53
N GLN A 64 -6.81 8.57 6.52
CA GLN A 64 -5.73 8.49 7.49
C GLN A 64 -4.57 7.72 6.85
N ILE A 65 -3.49 8.44 6.53
CA ILE A 65 -2.36 7.89 5.80
C ILE A 65 -1.28 7.44 6.78
N PHE A 66 -0.84 6.19 6.63
CA PHE A 66 0.24 5.56 7.37
C PHE A 66 1.35 5.15 6.40
N SER A 67 2.59 5.54 6.67
CA SER A 67 3.74 5.08 5.89
C SER A 67 4.52 4.02 6.66
N THR A 68 4.98 2.97 5.99
CA THR A 68 5.87 1.98 6.63
C THR A 68 7.32 2.46 6.64
N ASP A 69 7.97 2.42 7.80
CA ASP A 69 9.37 2.78 8.00
C ASP A 69 9.98 1.89 9.10
N MET A 70 11.19 1.36 8.89
CA MET A 70 11.91 0.58 9.91
C MET A 70 12.13 1.37 11.20
N ASN A 71 12.30 2.69 11.07
CA ASN A 71 12.49 3.63 12.18
C ASN A 71 11.19 4.40 12.50
N GLY A 72 10.03 3.91 12.05
CA GLY A 72 8.74 4.55 12.30
C GLY A 72 8.46 4.73 13.79
N GLU A 73 7.90 5.87 14.17
CA GLU A 73 7.67 6.21 15.57
C GLU A 73 6.58 5.36 16.25
N VAL A 74 5.62 4.84 15.49
CA VAL A 74 4.50 4.02 16.02
C VAL A 74 4.70 2.55 15.67
N SER A 75 4.61 1.66 16.66
CA SER A 75 4.60 0.21 16.42
C SER A 75 3.27 -0.22 15.82
N THR A 76 3.27 -1.16 14.86
CA THR A 76 2.03 -1.78 14.39
C THR A 76 1.28 -2.53 15.49
N ALA A 77 1.97 -2.96 16.55
CA ALA A 77 1.33 -3.59 17.72
C ALA A 77 0.48 -2.61 18.56
N ASP A 78 0.74 -1.30 18.43
CA ASP A 78 0.02 -0.25 19.17
C ASP A 78 -1.17 0.31 18.36
N LEU A 79 -1.43 -0.23 17.17
CA LEU A 79 -2.56 0.17 16.35
C LEU A 79 -3.88 -0.32 16.97
N PRO A 80 -4.98 0.43 16.77
CA PRO A 80 -6.30 -0.04 17.17
C PRO A 80 -6.63 -1.36 16.48
N SER A 81 -7.42 -2.20 17.17
CA SER A 81 -7.85 -3.51 16.67
C SER A 81 -8.75 -3.46 15.43
N HIS A 82 -9.23 -2.27 15.06
CA HIS A 82 -10.11 -2.05 13.93
C HIS A 82 -9.68 -0.82 13.14
N LEU A 83 -9.90 -0.90 11.83
CA LEU A 83 -9.73 0.20 10.89
C LEU A 83 -11.05 0.96 10.73
N THR A 84 -10.96 2.25 10.44
CA THR A 84 -12.08 3.17 10.25
C THR A 84 -12.68 3.12 8.83
N GLY A 85 -12.06 2.35 7.93
CA GLY A 85 -12.46 2.22 6.53
C GLY A 85 -11.91 3.32 5.61
N LYS A 86 -11.32 4.38 6.18
CA LYS A 86 -10.55 5.41 5.45
C LYS A 86 -9.08 5.40 5.85
N ASP A 87 -8.51 4.22 5.99
CA ASP A 87 -7.09 4.04 6.34
C ASP A 87 -6.30 3.65 5.09
N ALA A 88 -5.23 4.37 4.81
CA ALA A 88 -4.34 4.11 3.68
C ALA A 88 -2.94 3.76 4.19
N PHE A 89 -2.42 2.62 3.76
CA PHE A 89 -1.08 2.15 4.12
C PHE A 89 -0.15 2.26 2.91
N ILE A 90 0.92 3.01 3.03
CA ILE A 90 1.92 3.22 1.98
C ILE A 90 3.10 2.28 2.22
N PHE A 91 3.37 1.45 1.23
CA PHE A 91 4.51 0.54 1.19
C PHE A 91 5.55 1.03 0.19
N GLY A 92 6.81 0.91 0.57
CA GLY A 92 7.94 1.34 -0.23
C GLY A 92 8.57 0.22 -1.05
N ASN A 93 9.62 0.57 -1.80
CA ASN A 93 10.50 -0.42 -2.38
C ASN A 93 11.26 -1.17 -1.27
N GLU A 94 11.49 -2.46 -1.45
CA GLU A 94 12.19 -3.31 -0.47
C GLU A 94 13.60 -2.80 -0.12
N ALA A 95 14.32 -2.22 -1.08
CA ALA A 95 15.69 -1.74 -0.89
C ALA A 95 15.76 -0.28 -0.40
N THR A 96 14.89 0.59 -0.91
CA THR A 96 14.97 2.04 -0.66
C THR A 96 13.86 2.58 0.24
N GLY A 97 12.89 1.76 0.62
CA GLY A 97 11.76 2.17 1.43
C GLY A 97 10.79 3.09 0.69
N VAL A 98 9.97 3.82 1.45
CA VAL A 98 9.02 4.82 0.96
C VAL A 98 9.79 6.11 0.68
N SER A 99 9.57 6.74 -0.47
CA SER A 99 10.24 8.01 -0.82
C SER A 99 9.86 9.14 0.14
N ALA A 100 10.77 10.11 0.32
CA ALA A 100 10.56 11.23 1.24
C ALA A 100 9.26 12.01 0.94
N ASP A 101 8.95 12.24 -0.34
CA ASP A 101 7.72 12.94 -0.76
C ASP A 101 6.45 12.23 -0.29
N LEU A 102 6.45 10.89 -0.32
CA LEU A 102 5.31 10.07 0.12
C LEU A 102 5.27 9.92 1.64
N GLN A 103 6.42 9.87 2.30
CA GLN A 103 6.48 9.92 3.77
C GLN A 103 5.87 11.23 4.30
N GLY A 104 6.09 12.35 3.61
CA GLY A 104 5.51 13.65 3.95
C GLY A 104 3.98 13.72 3.84
N LEU A 105 3.33 12.76 3.15
CA LEU A 105 1.87 12.64 3.12
C LEU A 105 1.33 11.90 4.35
N ALA A 106 2.16 11.09 5.00
CA ALA A 106 1.73 10.23 6.08
C ALA A 106 1.52 11.03 7.37
N ARG A 107 0.43 10.72 8.06
CA ARG A 107 0.17 11.27 9.40
C ARG A 107 1.09 10.65 10.45
N LYS A 108 1.43 9.38 10.27
CA LYS A 108 2.28 8.57 11.16
C LYS A 108 3.12 7.61 10.33
N ARG A 109 4.34 7.35 10.78
CA ARG A 109 5.17 6.26 10.28
C ARG A 109 5.09 5.07 11.21
N LEU A 110 4.79 3.92 10.62
CA LEU A 110 4.61 2.65 11.28
C LEU A 110 5.87 1.82 11.15
N ARG A 111 6.36 1.28 12.27
CA ARG A 111 7.36 0.22 12.30
C ARG A 111 6.69 -1.12 12.61
N ILE A 112 7.13 -2.16 11.92
CA ILE A 112 6.79 -3.54 12.28
C ILE A 112 7.83 -4.01 13.30
N PRO A 113 7.45 -4.43 14.51
CA PRO A 113 8.38 -5.03 15.45
C PRO A 113 9.00 -6.29 14.86
N ILE A 114 10.33 -6.30 14.76
CA ILE A 114 11.10 -7.49 14.41
C ILE A 114 11.75 -7.96 15.71
N ALA A 115 11.50 -9.21 16.08
CA ALA A 115 12.04 -9.84 17.29
C ALA A 115 13.51 -10.24 17.11
#